data_AF-A0A5J4QDE0-F1
#
_entry.id   AF-A0A5J4QDE0-F1
#
_cell.length_a   1.000
_cell.length_b   1.000
_cell.length_c   1.000
_cell.angle_alpha   90.00
_cell.angle_beta   90.00
_cell.angle_gamma   90.00
#
_symmetry.space_group_name_H-M   'P 1'
#
loop_
_entity.id
_entity.type
_entity.pdbx_description
1 polymer ?
#
loop_
_entity_poly.entity_id
_entity_poly.type
_entity_poly.pdbx_seq_one_letter_code
_entity_poly.pdbx_strand_id
1 'polypeptide(L)'
;AIDLIPKDVFICDWHYERPDQTPVYFATKGFDVATCPWRKPELAAIQLKDMLRFRENSTPQMATHFQGIIATIWSGADKFLDSYYNPATYTQTVSDAVTLKRLMEEYKKMH
;
A
#
# COMPACT_ATOMS: atom_id res chain seq x y z
N ALA A 1 7.53 23.43 -1.73
CA ALA A 1 7.56 22.78 -3.04
C ALA A 1 6.27 22.02 -3.33
N ILE A 2 5.80 21.14 -2.43
CA ILE A 2 4.55 20.38 -2.60
C ILE A 2 3.31 21.22 -2.93
N ASP A 3 3.25 22.47 -2.45
CA ASP A 3 2.13 23.38 -2.71
C ASP A 3 2.10 23.90 -4.17
N LEU A 4 3.18 23.72 -4.92
CA LEU A 4 3.27 24.09 -6.34
C LEU A 4 2.84 22.96 -7.29
N ILE A 5 2.63 21.75 -6.77
CA ILE A 5 2.22 20.60 -7.57
C ILE A 5 0.69 20.65 -7.79
N PRO A 6 0.21 20.50 -9.04
CA PRO A 6 -1.21 20.37 -9.34
C PRO A 6 -1.90 19.26 -8.54
N LYS A 7 -3.11 19.52 -8.01
CA LYS A 7 -3.79 18.62 -7.04
C LYS A 7 -4.51 17.44 -7.69
N ASP A 8 -4.57 17.42 -9.00
CA ASP A 8 -4.98 16.28 -9.82
C ASP A 8 -3.87 15.23 -9.98
N VAL A 9 -2.67 15.49 -9.48
CA VAL A 9 -1.59 14.49 -9.41
C VAL A 9 -1.91 13.45 -8.34
N PHE A 10 -1.88 12.18 -8.75
CA PHE A 10 -1.99 11.04 -7.84
C PHE A 10 -0.61 10.66 -7.26
N ILE A 11 -0.54 10.49 -5.95
CA ILE A 11 0.70 10.15 -5.24
C ILE A 11 0.77 8.63 -5.01
N CYS A 12 1.82 8.02 -5.56
CA CYS A 12 2.25 6.67 -5.20
C CYS A 12 3.30 6.76 -4.08
N ASP A 13 2.88 6.50 -2.85
CA ASP A 13 3.74 6.67 -1.66
C ASP A 13 4.48 5.37 -1.32
N TRP A 14 5.74 5.25 -1.75
CA TRP A 14 6.58 4.08 -1.49
C TRP A 14 7.36 4.22 -0.17
N HIS A 15 7.03 3.37 0.80
CA HIS A 15 7.81 3.21 2.03
C HIS A 15 8.02 1.71 2.32
N TYR A 16 9.26 1.21 2.15
CA TYR A 16 9.56 -0.23 2.23
C TYR A 16 10.10 -0.70 3.57
N GLU A 17 10.63 0.20 4.37
CA GLU A 17 11.32 -0.14 5.62
C GLU A 17 10.53 0.27 6.86
N ARG A 18 9.67 1.30 6.75
CA ARG A 18 8.87 1.85 7.86
C ARG A 18 7.49 2.26 7.36
N PRO A 19 6.44 2.16 8.18
CA PRO A 19 5.11 2.66 7.83
C PRO A 19 5.03 4.15 8.19
N ASP A 20 5.81 4.97 7.48
CA ASP A 20 5.75 6.42 7.70
C ASP A 20 4.35 6.93 7.31
N GLN A 21 3.78 7.83 8.13
CA GLN A 21 2.41 8.33 7.93
C GLN A 21 2.36 9.49 6.91
N THR A 22 3.22 9.44 5.90
CA THR A 22 3.27 10.41 4.79
C THR A 22 1.99 10.48 3.96
N PRO A 23 1.13 9.44 3.81
CA PRO A 23 -0.15 9.59 3.14
C PRO A 23 -1.03 10.67 3.79
N VAL A 24 -0.95 10.84 5.12
CA VAL A 24 -1.67 11.90 5.84
C VAL A 24 -1.19 13.27 5.37
N TYR A 25 0.13 13.46 5.25
CA TYR A 25 0.70 14.71 4.76
C TYR A 25 0.20 15.04 3.34
N PHE A 26 0.22 14.08 2.42
CA PHE A 26 -0.30 14.29 1.05
C PHE A 26 -1.80 14.61 1.03
N ALA A 27 -2.61 13.86 1.79
CA ALA A 27 -4.04 14.10 1.89
C ALA A 27 -4.36 15.48 2.48
N THR A 28 -3.63 15.93 3.51
CA THR A 28 -3.78 17.30 4.07
C THR A 28 -3.44 18.40 3.06
N LYS A 29 -2.63 18.07 2.04
CA LYS A 29 -2.26 18.97 0.95
C LYS A 29 -3.19 18.85 -0.27
N GLY A 30 -4.26 18.05 -0.17
CA GLY A 30 -5.30 17.88 -1.18
C GLY A 30 -4.95 16.92 -2.30
N PHE A 31 -3.98 16.03 -2.10
CA PHE A 31 -3.61 15.02 -3.10
C PHE A 31 -4.28 13.69 -2.81
N ASP A 32 -4.73 13.04 -3.86
CA ASP A 32 -5.08 11.64 -3.84
C ASP A 32 -3.82 10.79 -3.70
N VAL A 33 -3.82 9.83 -2.77
CA VAL A 33 -2.65 9.04 -2.42
C VAL A 33 -2.99 7.57 -2.20
N ALA A 34 -2.15 6.69 -2.73
CA ALA A 34 -2.10 5.28 -2.34
C ALA A 34 -0.72 4.90 -1.82
N THR A 35 -0.71 4.10 -0.76
CA THR A 35 0.54 3.53 -0.23
C THR A 35 0.96 2.35 -1.09
N CYS A 36 2.26 2.26 -1.35
CA CYS A 36 2.83 1.31 -2.30
C CYS A 36 3.80 0.33 -1.61
N PRO A 37 3.31 -0.69 -0.88
CA PRO A 37 4.15 -1.72 -0.25
C PRO A 37 4.85 -2.60 -1.29
N TRP A 38 5.95 -3.23 -0.87
CA TRP A 38 6.70 -4.20 -1.70
C TRP A 38 6.70 -5.62 -1.11
N ARG A 39 7.72 -5.98 -0.32
CA ARG A 39 8.05 -7.38 -0.04
C ARG A 39 7.98 -7.80 1.42
N LYS A 40 7.50 -6.94 2.32
CA LYS A 40 7.37 -7.26 3.75
C LYS A 40 5.88 -7.39 4.07
N PRO A 41 5.33 -8.63 4.18
CA PRO A 41 3.89 -8.85 4.31
C PRO A 41 3.28 -8.14 5.53
N GLU A 42 3.98 -8.18 6.66
CA GLU A 42 3.50 -7.53 7.89
C GLU A 42 3.48 -5.99 7.77
N LEU A 43 4.47 -5.40 7.08
CA LEU A 43 4.49 -3.96 6.85
C LEU A 43 3.35 -3.54 5.91
N ALA A 44 3.10 -4.32 4.86
CA ALA A 44 2.00 -4.08 3.94
C ALA A 44 0.64 -4.17 4.63
N ALA A 45 0.45 -5.12 5.54
CA ALA A 45 -0.77 -5.25 6.33
C ALA A 45 -0.97 -4.04 7.27
N ILE A 46 0.11 -3.51 7.88
CA ILE A 46 0.04 -2.28 8.68
C ILE A 46 -0.36 -1.10 7.80
N GLN A 47 0.28 -0.91 6.64
CA GLN A 47 -0.04 0.18 5.72
C GLN A 47 -1.48 0.13 5.22
N LEU A 48 -2.03 -1.07 4.96
CA LEU A 48 -3.44 -1.23 4.63
C LEU A 48 -4.35 -0.78 5.78
N LYS A 49 -4.06 -1.23 7.01
CA LYS A 49 -4.83 -0.82 8.20
C LYS A 49 -4.75 0.68 8.45
N ASP A 50 -3.59 1.30 8.22
CA ASP A 50 -3.40 2.73 8.30
C ASP A 50 -4.28 3.47 7.30
N MET A 51 -4.30 3.06 6.03
CA MET A 51 -5.15 3.68 5.01
C MET A 51 -6.65 3.61 5.37
N LEU A 52 -7.10 2.48 5.91
CA LEU A 52 -8.49 2.33 6.38
C LEU A 52 -8.77 3.25 7.57
N ARG A 53 -7.89 3.25 8.58
CA ARG A 53 -7.99 4.09 9.76
C ARG A 53 -8.01 5.58 9.39
N PHE A 54 -7.19 6.01 8.44
CA PHE A 54 -7.16 7.40 7.98
C PHE A 54 -8.47 7.78 7.31
N ARG A 55 -9.03 6.90 6.48
CA ARG A 55 -10.33 7.13 5.84
C ARG A 55 -11.47 7.23 6.86
N GLU A 56 -11.48 6.37 7.87
CA GLU A 56 -12.51 6.33 8.92
C GLU A 56 -12.46 7.56 9.86
N ASN A 57 -11.26 8.02 10.21
CA ASN A 57 -11.07 9.06 11.23
C ASN A 57 -10.79 10.47 10.67
N SER A 58 -10.94 10.67 9.36
CA SER A 58 -10.76 11.99 8.71
C SER A 58 -12.10 12.67 8.44
N THR A 59 -12.07 13.98 8.17
CA THR A 59 -13.25 14.68 7.66
C THR A 59 -13.72 14.05 6.34
N PRO A 60 -15.01 14.14 5.98
CA PRO A 60 -15.50 13.58 4.71
C PRO A 60 -14.69 14.04 3.49
N GLN A 61 -14.22 15.29 3.48
CA GLN A 61 -13.41 15.85 2.40
C GLN A 61 -12.00 15.26 2.36
N MET A 62 -11.38 14.98 3.50
CA MET A 62 -10.03 14.43 3.54
C MET A 62 -10.03 12.90 3.36
N ALA A 63 -11.09 12.23 3.82
CA ALA A 63 -11.27 10.78 3.66
C ALA A 63 -11.23 10.33 2.19
N THR A 64 -11.70 11.18 1.26
CA THR A 64 -11.68 10.90 -0.17
C THR A 64 -10.28 10.91 -0.76
N HIS A 65 -9.26 11.41 -0.08
CA HIS A 65 -7.89 11.45 -0.61
C HIS A 65 -7.10 10.16 -0.35
N PHE A 66 -7.53 9.33 0.61
CA PHE A 66 -6.88 8.05 0.87
C PHE A 66 -7.42 7.00 -0.10
N GLN A 67 -6.67 6.69 -1.16
CA GLN A 67 -7.14 5.86 -2.29
C GLN A 67 -6.85 4.37 -2.16
N GLY A 68 -6.00 3.97 -1.20
CA GLY A 68 -5.79 2.57 -0.82
C GLY A 68 -4.35 2.10 -1.04
N ILE A 69 -4.21 0.91 -1.63
CA ILE A 69 -2.92 0.22 -1.75
C ILE A 69 -2.62 -0.13 -3.21
N ILE A 70 -1.38 0.14 -3.64
CA ILE A 70 -0.83 -0.35 -4.92
C ILE A 70 0.32 -1.31 -4.59
N ALA A 71 0.09 -2.62 -4.74
CA ALA A 71 1.13 -3.61 -4.50
C ALA A 71 2.25 -3.48 -5.54
N THR A 72 3.49 -3.37 -5.07
CA THR A 72 4.67 -3.21 -5.94
C THR A 72 5.41 -4.53 -6.09
N ILE A 73 5.69 -4.94 -7.32
CA ILE A 73 6.51 -6.11 -7.66
C ILE A 73 7.60 -5.63 -8.61
N TRP A 74 8.86 -5.80 -8.20
CA TRP A 74 10.03 -5.41 -9.00
C TRP A 74 10.64 -6.57 -9.79
N SER A 75 10.21 -7.81 -9.50
CA SER A 75 10.64 -9.00 -10.23
C SER A 75 9.95 -9.08 -11.61
N GLY A 76 10.57 -9.82 -12.53
CA GLY A 76 9.92 -10.18 -13.79
C GLY A 76 8.69 -11.04 -13.55
N ALA A 77 7.70 -10.94 -14.45
CA ALA A 77 6.43 -11.65 -14.31
C ALA A 77 6.61 -13.18 -14.21
N ASP A 78 7.57 -13.74 -14.95
CA ASP A 78 7.97 -15.15 -14.90
C ASP A 78 8.38 -15.57 -13.47
N LYS A 79 9.37 -14.89 -12.90
CA LYS A 79 9.88 -15.18 -11.55
C LYS A 79 8.83 -14.94 -10.47
N PHE A 80 8.01 -13.91 -10.64
CA PHE A 80 6.92 -13.63 -9.73
C PHE A 80 5.91 -14.79 -9.71
N LEU A 81 5.48 -15.27 -10.87
CA LEU A 81 4.50 -16.36 -10.96
C LEU A 81 5.06 -17.67 -10.39
N ASP A 82 6.33 -17.98 -10.68
CA ASP A 82 7.02 -19.14 -10.08
C ASP A 82 7.00 -19.06 -8.55
N SER A 83 7.30 -17.90 -7.98
CA SER A 83 7.21 -17.70 -6.53
C SER A 83 5.77 -17.76 -6.03
N TYR A 84 4.82 -17.15 -6.74
CA TYR A 84 3.43 -17.02 -6.33
C TYR A 84 2.68 -18.36 -6.27
N TYR A 85 3.00 -19.28 -7.16
CA TYR A 85 2.37 -20.61 -7.21
C TYR A 85 3.14 -21.68 -6.45
N ASN A 86 4.39 -21.43 -6.03
CA ASN A 86 5.18 -22.39 -5.26
C ASN A 86 4.88 -22.28 -3.75
N PRO A 87 4.23 -23.29 -3.12
CA PRO A 87 3.90 -23.24 -1.69
C PRO A 87 5.12 -23.14 -0.77
N ALA A 88 6.30 -23.56 -1.22
CA ALA A 88 7.53 -23.47 -0.42
C ALA A 88 7.93 -22.03 -0.12
N THR A 89 7.45 -21.04 -0.90
CA THR A 89 7.78 -19.63 -0.69
C THR A 89 6.96 -18.99 0.43
N TYR A 90 5.89 -19.64 0.91
CA TYR A 90 4.94 -19.03 1.86
C TYR A 90 5.49 -18.92 3.28
N THR A 91 6.63 -19.55 3.57
CA THR A 91 7.35 -19.42 4.84
C THR A 91 8.29 -18.20 4.85
N GLN A 92 8.45 -17.50 3.73
CA GLN A 92 9.35 -16.37 3.62
C GLN A 92 8.77 -15.13 4.32
N THR A 93 9.58 -14.52 5.18
CA THR A 93 9.26 -13.24 5.85
C THR A 93 9.45 -12.03 4.95
N VAL A 94 10.18 -12.21 3.85
CA VAL A 94 10.49 -11.19 2.85
C VAL A 94 10.23 -11.78 1.47
N SER A 95 9.09 -11.45 0.87
CA SER A 95 8.63 -11.94 -0.43
C SER A 95 7.53 -11.04 -1.00
N ASP A 96 7.64 -10.67 -2.27
CA ASP A 96 6.62 -9.92 -3.02
C ASP A 96 5.35 -10.77 -3.24
N ALA A 97 5.51 -12.06 -3.59
CA ALA A 97 4.41 -13.02 -3.71
C ALA A 97 3.61 -13.20 -2.41
N VAL A 98 4.30 -13.41 -1.28
CA VAL A 98 3.63 -13.53 0.03
C VAL A 98 2.97 -12.21 0.43
N THR A 99 3.60 -11.07 0.11
CA THR A 99 3.05 -9.76 0.41
C THR A 99 1.74 -9.51 -0.35
N LEU A 100 1.70 -9.82 -1.65
CA LEU A 100 0.47 -9.68 -2.44
C LEU A 100 -0.64 -10.59 -1.89
N LYS A 101 -0.35 -11.87 -1.61
CA LYS A 101 -1.33 -12.78 -1.03
C LYS A 101 -1.87 -12.25 0.30
N ARG A 102 -0.98 -11.77 1.18
CA ARG A 102 -1.40 -11.22 2.46
C ARG A 102 -2.31 -10.01 2.30
N LEU A 103 -2.01 -9.09 1.38
CA LEU A 103 -2.89 -7.96 1.06
C LEU A 103 -4.26 -8.42 0.56
N MET A 104 -4.30 -9.41 -0.34
CA MET A 104 -5.56 -9.97 -0.85
C MET A 104 -6.38 -10.65 0.26
N GLU A 105 -5.73 -11.36 1.18
CA GLU A 105 -6.38 -12.01 2.32
C GLU A 105 -6.95 -10.98 3.31
N GLU A 106 -6.17 -9.94 3.66
CA GLU A 106 -6.68 -8.84 4.48
C GLU A 106 -7.84 -8.14 3.77
N TYR A 107 -7.79 -7.96 2.44
CA TYR A 107 -8.89 -7.40 1.67
C TYR A 107 -10.17 -8.22 1.74
N LYS A 108 -10.05 -9.55 1.63
CA LYS A 108 -11.19 -10.47 1.74
C LYS A 108 -11.84 -10.48 3.12
N LYS A 109 -11.12 -10.11 4.19
CA LYS A 109 -11.70 -10.05 5.56
C LYS A 109 -12.60 -8.82 5.76
N MET A 110 -12.53 -7.84 4.86
CA MET A 110 -13.27 -6.59 4.95
C MET A 110 -14.66 -6.65 4.28
N HIS A 111 -14.95 -7.72 3.54
CA HIS A 111 -16.22 -7.98 2.84
C HIS A 111 -16.74 -9.37 3.18
#